data_AF-W7TNU7-F1
#
_entry.id   AF-W7TNU7-F1
#
_cell.length_a   1.000
_cell.length_b   1.000
_cell.length_c   1.000
_cell.angle_alpha   90.00
_cell.angle_beta   90.00
_cell.angle_gamma   90.00
#
_symmetry.space_group_name_H-M   'P 1'
#
loop_
_entity.id
_entity.type
_entity.pdbx_description
1 polymer ?
#
loop_
_entity_poly.entity_id
_entity_poly.type
_entity_poly.pdbx_seq_one_letter_code
_entity_poly.pdbx_strand_id
1 'polypeptide(L)'
;MTKYPDREWRFSQEDWLKASRLTAGGVTFLLTLSASQFLQGRLLGISAASRAATLAGMLSVSTGSMLASWAADEAPATLSVALGWVPEKDRRRKGGVIDKRGTISSSTFSLLGYDAGKKKERLLGAARTALVGMLLFKGLGGRFSGVAPSNVAQPGAFFNVRGTLPAGLEYASPKQKRRLDMFGWVYGCHTCGRRQMGDYVGDHMPPRKVAVEMSRRWWRRLLGIRVKQRFTPQCRPCSSIQSAAVRSDRRILVYHYLSLRRYHATGAVLEVVSLLPGHGMLDGLIHQNVGRVSTWWRRKGRAEGDWQ
;
A
#
# COMPACT_ATOMS: atom_id res chain seq x y z
N MET A 1 -31.38 24.75 36.31
CA MET A 1 -30.43 24.98 35.20
C MET A 1 -29.03 24.59 35.67
N THR A 2 -28.60 23.38 35.34
CA THR A 2 -27.24 22.90 35.63
C THR A 2 -26.27 23.48 34.58
N LYS A 3 -25.36 24.36 35.00
CA LYS A 3 -24.25 24.85 34.16
C LYS A 3 -23.31 23.68 33.88
N TYR A 4 -23.29 23.19 32.64
CA TYR A 4 -22.18 22.37 32.17
C TYR A 4 -20.95 23.27 32.05
N PRO A 5 -19.80 22.93 32.64
CA PRO A 5 -18.58 23.70 32.45
C PRO A 5 -18.12 23.57 31.00
N ASP A 6 -17.97 24.69 30.31
CA ASP A 6 -17.39 24.79 28.99
C ASP A 6 -15.94 24.29 29.02
N ARG A 7 -15.74 22.99 28.79
CA ARG A 7 -14.41 22.44 28.49
C ARG A 7 -14.09 22.80 27.05
N GLU A 8 -13.41 23.92 26.86
CA GLU A 8 -12.68 24.18 25.61
C GLU A 8 -11.64 23.07 25.42
N TRP A 9 -11.86 22.20 24.45
CA TRP A 9 -10.86 21.23 24.01
C TRP A 9 -9.72 21.96 23.32
N ARG A 10 -8.70 22.37 24.08
CA ARG A 10 -7.46 22.94 23.53
C ARG A 10 -6.50 21.81 23.21
N PHE A 11 -6.28 21.56 21.93
CA PHE A 11 -5.21 20.67 21.47
C PHE A 11 -3.86 21.23 21.91
N SER A 12 -3.03 20.39 22.53
CA SER A 12 -1.66 20.77 22.87
C SER A 12 -0.81 20.86 21.61
N GLN A 13 0.32 21.56 21.70
CA GLN A 13 1.32 21.60 20.63
C GLN A 13 1.77 20.18 20.23
N GLU A 14 1.95 19.29 21.21
CA GLU A 14 2.33 17.90 20.96
C GLU A 14 1.27 17.14 20.15
N ASP A 15 -0.02 17.39 20.41
CA ASP A 15 -1.10 16.72 19.69
C ASP A 15 -1.09 17.10 18.21
N TRP A 16 -0.83 18.37 17.90
CA TRP A 16 -0.68 18.84 16.52
C TRP A 16 0.53 18.21 15.81
N LEU A 17 1.67 18.09 16.49
CA LEU A 17 2.85 17.45 15.91
C LEU A 17 2.62 15.96 15.68
N LYS A 18 1.96 15.25 16.60
CA LYS A 18 1.57 13.84 16.40
C LYS A 18 0.61 13.71 15.22
N ALA A 19 -0.42 14.56 15.15
CA ALA A 19 -1.39 14.56 14.06
C ALA A 19 -0.73 14.83 12.69
N SER A 20 0.26 15.74 12.63
CA SER A 20 0.97 16.04 11.38
C SER A 20 1.78 14.85 10.88
N ARG A 21 2.45 14.10 11.77
CA ARG A 21 3.15 12.85 11.41
C ARG A 21 2.21 11.83 10.80
N LEU A 22 1.10 11.53 11.49
CA LEU A 22 0.11 10.56 11.03
C LEU A 22 -0.48 10.94 9.66
N THR A 23 -0.80 12.23 9.50
CA THR A 23 -1.36 12.77 8.25
C THR A 23 -0.36 12.68 7.11
N ALA A 24 0.89 13.11 7.32
CA ALA A 24 1.93 13.08 6.31
C ALA A 24 2.25 11.64 5.86
N GLY A 25 2.39 10.71 6.80
CA GLY A 25 2.61 9.29 6.50
C GLY A 25 1.43 8.67 5.74
N GLY A 26 0.20 8.92 6.18
CA GLY A 26 -1.01 8.43 5.53
C GLY A 26 -1.18 8.95 4.10
N VAL A 27 -1.06 10.26 3.89
CA VAL A 27 -1.20 10.91 2.58
C VAL A 27 -0.10 10.45 1.62
N THR A 28 1.16 10.43 2.07
CA THR A 28 2.29 10.02 1.23
C THR A 28 2.18 8.56 0.78
N PHE A 29 1.74 7.67 1.66
CA PHE A 29 1.47 6.28 1.30
C PHE A 29 0.38 6.17 0.23
N LEU A 30 -0.74 6.87 0.39
CA LEU A 30 -1.85 6.86 -0.56
C LEU A 30 -1.45 7.41 -1.92
N LEU A 31 -0.71 8.52 -1.95
CA LEU A 31 -0.19 9.10 -3.19
C LEU A 31 0.78 8.15 -3.88
N THR A 32 1.66 7.48 -3.13
CA THR A 32 2.60 6.49 -3.70
C THR A 32 1.87 5.32 -4.34
N LEU A 33 0.85 4.77 -3.68
CA LEU A 33 0.04 3.69 -4.27
C LEU A 33 -0.73 4.16 -5.51
N SER A 34 -1.21 5.40 -5.53
CA SER A 34 -1.91 5.99 -6.68
C SER A 34 -0.98 6.19 -7.87
N ALA A 35 0.21 6.76 -7.63
CA ALA A 35 1.25 6.88 -8.66
C ALA A 35 1.65 5.49 -9.19
N SER A 36 1.82 4.52 -8.30
CA SER A 36 2.15 3.16 -8.70
C SER A 36 1.05 2.50 -9.56
N GLN A 37 -0.23 2.67 -9.22
CA GLN A 37 -1.35 2.22 -10.06
C GLN A 37 -1.23 2.74 -11.49
N PHE A 38 -0.96 4.04 -11.64
CA PHE A 38 -0.77 4.67 -12.94
C PHE A 38 0.42 4.06 -13.69
N LEU A 39 1.60 3.98 -13.07
CA LEU A 39 2.82 3.45 -13.69
C LEU A 39 2.65 1.98 -14.12
N GLN A 40 2.11 1.14 -13.23
CA GLN A 40 1.84 -0.26 -13.51
C GLN A 40 0.90 -0.42 -14.71
N GLY A 41 -0.22 0.30 -14.72
CA GLY A 41 -1.19 0.19 -15.81
C GLY A 41 -0.72 0.78 -17.13
N ARG A 42 -0.25 2.03 -17.09
CA ARG A 42 -0.02 2.86 -18.27
C ARG A 42 1.32 2.59 -18.95
N LEU A 43 2.38 2.39 -18.16
CA LEU A 43 3.73 2.20 -18.68
C LEU A 43 4.10 0.73 -18.79
N LEU A 44 3.76 -0.07 -17.78
CA LEU A 44 4.18 -1.48 -17.72
C LEU A 44 3.14 -2.47 -18.26
N GLY A 45 1.91 -2.01 -18.52
CA GLY A 45 0.83 -2.90 -18.94
C GLY A 45 0.55 -3.99 -17.90
N ILE A 46 0.71 -3.71 -16.62
CA ILE A 46 0.40 -4.59 -15.49
C ILE A 46 -1.02 -4.26 -14.99
N SER A 47 -1.83 -5.29 -14.77
CA SER A 47 -3.15 -5.21 -14.13
C SER A 47 -3.23 -6.18 -12.96
N ALA A 48 -4.29 -6.10 -12.15
CA ALA A 48 -4.45 -6.94 -10.97
C ALA A 48 -4.42 -8.46 -11.22
N ALA A 49 -4.71 -8.89 -12.45
CA ALA A 49 -4.63 -10.30 -12.85
C ALA A 49 -3.29 -10.69 -13.49
N SER A 50 -2.39 -9.74 -13.75
CA SER A 50 -1.07 -10.01 -14.33
C SER A 50 -0.20 -10.80 -13.35
N ARG A 51 0.63 -11.71 -13.85
CA ARG A 51 1.55 -12.51 -13.02
C ARG A 51 2.53 -11.64 -12.21
N ALA A 52 2.96 -10.51 -12.79
CA ALA A 52 3.86 -9.55 -12.15
C ALA A 52 3.18 -8.65 -11.11
N ALA A 53 1.84 -8.63 -11.01
CA ALA A 53 1.10 -7.67 -10.18
C ALA A 53 1.43 -7.81 -8.69
N THR A 54 1.63 -9.03 -8.21
CA THR A 54 2.00 -9.26 -6.81
C THR A 54 3.36 -8.66 -6.49
N LEU A 55 4.37 -8.89 -7.33
CA LEU A 55 5.73 -8.36 -7.11
C LEU A 55 5.75 -6.83 -7.23
N ALA A 56 5.10 -6.29 -8.27
CA ALA A 56 4.96 -4.84 -8.45
C ALA A 56 4.25 -4.19 -7.24
N GLY A 57 3.18 -4.84 -6.74
CA GLY A 57 2.47 -4.40 -5.55
C GLY A 57 3.32 -4.45 -4.28
N MET A 58 4.12 -5.50 -4.08
CA MET A 58 5.05 -5.58 -2.94
C MET A 58 6.07 -4.43 -2.99
N LEU A 59 6.70 -4.20 -4.15
CA LEU A 59 7.62 -3.09 -4.34
C LEU A 59 6.93 -1.75 -4.03
N SER A 60 5.72 -1.55 -4.52
CA SER A 60 4.94 -0.33 -4.30
C SER A 60 4.62 -0.08 -2.83
N VAL A 61 4.23 -1.12 -2.10
CA VAL A 61 3.93 -1.02 -0.66
C VAL A 61 5.22 -0.75 0.13
N SER A 62 6.32 -1.43 -0.20
CA SER A 62 7.63 -1.19 0.41
C SER A 62 8.11 0.24 0.21
N THR A 63 8.13 0.72 -1.04
CA THR A 63 8.50 2.11 -1.37
C THR A 63 7.56 3.11 -0.72
N GLY A 64 6.25 2.87 -0.78
CA GLY A 64 5.25 3.73 -0.14
C GLY A 64 5.43 3.82 1.38
N SER A 65 5.81 2.73 2.04
CA SER A 65 6.05 2.71 3.48
C SER A 65 7.31 3.49 3.86
N MET A 66 8.38 3.34 3.08
CA MET A 66 9.61 4.11 3.27
C MET A 66 9.39 5.61 3.06
N LEU A 67 8.69 6.00 1.98
CA LEU A 67 8.38 7.40 1.71
C LEU A 67 7.43 7.99 2.76
N ALA A 68 6.45 7.21 3.23
CA ALA A 68 5.55 7.62 4.29
C ALA A 68 6.28 7.91 5.60
N SER A 69 7.19 7.02 6.01
CA SER A 69 8.01 7.21 7.22
C SER A 69 8.91 8.44 7.10
N TRP A 70 9.58 8.61 5.95
CA TRP A 70 10.38 9.81 5.69
C TRP A 70 9.55 11.10 5.76
N ALA A 71 8.37 11.13 5.13
CA ALA A 71 7.50 12.30 5.16
C ALA A 71 6.95 12.59 6.57
N ALA A 72 6.69 11.55 7.36
CA ALA A 72 6.26 11.69 8.74
C ALA A 72 7.36 12.29 9.63
N ASP A 73 8.63 11.97 9.38
CA ASP A 73 9.75 12.56 10.13
C ASP A 73 9.95 14.06 9.85
N GLU A 74 9.69 14.50 8.62
CA GLU A 74 9.86 15.91 8.21
C GLU A 74 8.66 16.81 8.57
N ALA A 75 7.47 16.22 8.73
CA ALA A 75 6.23 16.97 8.91
C ALA A 75 6.19 17.85 10.19
N PRO A 76 6.61 17.39 11.38
CA PRO A 76 6.60 18.19 12.61
C PRO A 76 7.47 19.45 12.51
N ALA A 77 8.65 19.33 11.89
CA ALA A 77 9.56 20.45 11.70
C ALA A 77 8.93 21.49 10.78
N THR A 78 8.39 21.04 9.63
CA THR A 78 7.69 21.90 8.67
C THR A 78 6.50 22.63 9.32
N LEU A 79 5.68 21.90 10.09
CA LEU A 79 4.53 22.48 10.78
C LEU A 79 4.95 23.50 11.86
N SER A 80 5.97 23.19 12.65
CA SER A 80 6.48 24.08 13.70
C SER A 80 6.98 25.40 13.12
N VAL A 81 7.64 25.36 11.95
CA VAL A 81 8.08 26.55 11.23
C VAL A 81 6.88 27.35 10.70
N ALA A 82 5.91 26.66 10.08
CA ALA A 82 4.72 27.31 9.52
C ALA A 82 3.86 27.99 10.58
N LEU A 83 3.79 27.44 11.80
CA LEU A 83 3.02 27.99 12.93
C LEU A 83 3.82 28.94 13.82
N GLY A 84 5.09 29.20 13.51
CA GLY A 84 5.94 30.09 14.32
C GLY A 84 6.25 29.54 15.72
N TRP A 85 6.18 28.23 15.93
CA TRP A 85 6.48 27.58 17.21
C TRP A 85 7.98 27.40 17.48
N VAL A 86 8.83 27.76 16.52
CA VAL A 86 10.29 27.71 16.68
C VAL A 86 10.77 28.99 17.40
N PRO A 87 11.46 28.88 18.55
CA PRO A 87 12.02 30.04 19.24
C PRO A 87 12.99 30.82 18.34
N GLU A 88 12.88 32.14 18.31
CA GLU A 88 13.72 33.03 17.47
C GLU A 88 15.24 32.84 17.70
N LYS A 89 15.63 32.40 18.91
CA LYS A 89 17.02 32.08 19.26
C LYS A 89 17.59 30.88 18.49
N ASP A 90 16.77 29.88 18.16
CA ASP A 90 17.20 28.69 17.41
C ASP A 90 17.20 28.95 15.90
N ARG A 91 16.49 29.99 15.46
CA ARG A 91 16.48 30.49 14.07
C ARG A 91 17.83 31.07 13.63
N ARG A 92 18.66 31.53 14.57
CA ARG A 92 19.91 32.27 14.30
C ARG A 92 21.21 31.45 14.43
N ARG A 93 21.16 30.20 14.87
CA ARG A 93 22.36 29.34 14.84
C ARG A 93 22.75 29.07 13.38
N LYS A 94 23.89 29.62 12.94
CA LYS A 94 24.54 29.33 11.65
C LYS A 94 24.66 27.81 11.51
N GLY A 95 23.84 27.21 10.63
CA GLY A 95 23.72 25.76 10.45
C GLY A 95 22.31 25.21 10.72
N GLY A 96 21.37 26.06 11.16
CA GLY A 96 19.96 25.70 11.32
C GLY A 96 19.26 25.43 9.99
N VAL A 97 18.22 24.60 10.09
CA VAL A 97 17.33 24.03 9.07
C VAL A 97 16.71 25.04 8.09
N ILE A 98 16.94 26.35 8.22
CA ILE A 98 16.39 27.39 7.35
C ILE A 98 17.52 28.33 6.93
N ASP A 99 17.80 28.41 5.63
CA ASP A 99 18.79 29.32 5.09
C ASP A 99 18.30 30.79 5.17
N LYS A 100 19.20 31.74 4.90
CA LYS A 100 18.88 33.18 4.94
C LYS A 100 17.81 33.63 3.93
N ARG A 101 17.40 32.78 2.98
CA ARG A 101 16.34 33.04 1.99
C ARG A 101 14.99 32.45 2.44
N GLY A 102 14.90 31.90 3.64
CA GLY A 102 13.68 31.24 4.14
C GLY A 102 13.48 29.85 3.56
N THR A 103 14.46 29.32 2.83
CA THR A 103 14.40 27.96 2.29
C THR A 103 14.82 26.98 3.37
N ILE A 104 13.97 26.00 3.67
CA ILE A 104 14.33 24.87 4.53
C ILE A 104 15.54 24.19 3.89
N SER A 105 16.71 24.32 4.52
CA SER A 105 17.93 23.64 4.10
C SER A 105 17.70 22.15 4.32
N SER A 106 17.36 21.45 3.22
CA SER A 106 17.22 20.01 3.21
C SER A 106 18.60 19.36 3.35
N SER A 107 19.14 19.34 4.57
CA SER A 107 20.24 18.44 4.92
C SER A 107 19.87 16.97 4.67
N THR A 108 18.58 16.67 4.43
CA THR A 108 18.06 15.35 4.06
C THR A 108 18.33 14.91 2.62
N PHE A 109 18.79 15.77 1.71
CA PHE A 109 19.36 15.31 0.43
C PHE A 109 20.79 14.74 0.56
N SER A 110 21.30 14.60 1.79
CA SER A 110 22.47 13.77 2.12
C SER A 110 22.17 12.26 2.00
N LEU A 111 21.39 11.86 1.00
CA LEU A 111 21.39 10.49 0.48
C LEU A 111 22.70 10.20 -0.29
N LEU A 112 23.44 11.26 -0.65
CA LEU A 112 24.76 11.21 -1.29
C LEU A 112 25.94 11.54 -0.34
N GLY A 113 25.67 11.83 0.94
CA GLY A 113 26.69 11.97 1.98
C GLY A 113 27.27 10.60 2.34
N TYR A 114 28.34 10.22 1.64
CA TYR A 114 28.88 8.87 1.57
C TYR A 114 29.74 8.51 2.79
N ASP A 115 29.08 8.18 3.91
CA ASP A 115 29.72 7.56 5.07
C ASP A 115 29.30 6.08 5.12
N ALA A 116 30.21 5.17 4.76
CA ALA A 116 29.92 3.76 4.54
C ALA A 116 29.34 3.05 5.80
N GLY A 117 29.71 3.51 7.00
CA GLY A 117 29.17 2.99 8.25
C GLY A 117 27.67 3.29 8.43
N LYS A 118 27.25 4.51 8.06
CA LYS A 118 25.84 4.95 8.15
C LYS A 118 24.97 4.36 7.06
N LYS A 119 25.56 3.91 5.93
CA LYS A 119 24.83 3.27 4.83
C LYS A 119 24.15 1.98 5.28
N LYS A 120 24.84 1.13 6.03
CA LYS A 120 24.30 -0.16 6.48
C LYS A 120 23.10 0.03 7.42
N GLU A 121 23.21 0.94 8.38
CA GLU A 121 22.14 1.23 9.33
C GLU A 121 20.92 1.82 8.62
N ARG A 122 21.12 2.76 7.68
CA ARG A 122 20.05 3.32 6.85
C ARG A 122 19.36 2.24 6.01
N LEU A 123 20.12 1.34 5.40
CA LEU A 123 19.56 0.23 4.61
C LEU A 123 18.77 -0.74 5.49
N LEU A 124 19.26 -1.07 6.68
CA LEU A 124 18.55 -1.92 7.64
C LEU A 124 17.26 -1.26 8.13
N GLY A 125 17.29 0.04 8.45
CA GLY A 125 16.11 0.82 8.83
C GLY A 125 15.06 0.87 7.72
N ALA A 126 15.50 1.13 6.48
CA ALA A 126 14.64 1.11 5.30
C ALA A 126 14.01 -0.28 5.06
N ALA A 127 14.82 -1.34 5.13
CA ALA A 127 14.36 -2.71 4.98
C ALA A 127 13.33 -3.08 6.07
N ARG A 128 13.58 -2.72 7.32
CA ARG A 128 12.63 -2.91 8.43
C ARG A 128 11.32 -2.17 8.17
N THR A 129 11.39 -0.90 7.78
CA THR A 129 10.21 -0.07 7.49
C THR A 129 9.38 -0.68 6.35
N ALA A 130 10.04 -1.14 5.28
CA ALA A 130 9.39 -1.83 4.18
C ALA A 130 8.71 -3.14 4.64
N LEU A 131 9.39 -3.96 5.46
CA LEU A 131 8.84 -5.20 5.98
C LEU A 131 7.62 -4.96 6.88
N VAL A 132 7.72 -4.05 7.85
CA VAL A 132 6.61 -3.70 8.75
C VAL A 132 5.44 -3.13 7.94
N GLY A 133 5.71 -2.24 6.99
CA GLY A 133 4.69 -1.69 6.10
C GLY A 133 3.97 -2.76 5.26
N MET A 134 4.69 -3.74 4.71
CA MET A 134 4.08 -4.88 4.02
C MET A 134 3.20 -5.74 4.95
N LEU A 135 3.67 -6.00 6.18
CA LEU A 135 2.90 -6.76 7.18
C LEU A 135 1.63 -6.02 7.58
N LEU A 136 1.71 -4.71 7.86
CA LEU A 136 0.56 -3.87 8.16
C LEU A 136 -0.42 -3.80 6.99
N PHE A 137 0.06 -3.58 5.77
CA PHE A 137 -0.77 -3.59 4.57
C PHE A 137 -1.54 -4.91 4.44
N LYS A 138 -0.87 -6.04 4.68
CA LYS A 138 -1.49 -7.36 4.63
C LYS A 138 -2.49 -7.58 5.77
N GLY A 139 -2.13 -7.19 7.00
CA GLY A 139 -2.99 -7.28 8.19
C GLY A 139 -4.26 -6.44 8.07
N LEU A 140 -4.18 -5.29 7.39
CA LEU A 140 -5.32 -4.44 7.07
C LEU A 140 -6.16 -4.94 5.87
N GLY A 141 -5.89 -6.15 5.38
CA GLY A 141 -6.63 -6.83 4.32
C GLY A 141 -6.17 -6.51 2.90
N GLY A 142 -4.99 -5.89 2.75
CA GLY A 142 -4.39 -5.57 1.47
C GLY A 142 -4.01 -6.81 0.66
N ARG A 143 -4.14 -6.71 -0.66
CA ARG A 143 -3.61 -7.68 -1.62
C ARG A 143 -2.59 -6.95 -2.48
N PHE A 144 -1.35 -7.45 -2.56
CA PHE A 144 -0.33 -6.79 -3.37
C PHE A 144 -0.74 -6.68 -4.85
N SER A 145 -1.32 -7.74 -5.42
CA SER A 145 -1.89 -7.67 -6.78
C SER A 145 -3.04 -6.67 -6.93
N GLY A 146 -3.73 -6.33 -5.83
CA GLY A 146 -4.78 -5.31 -5.82
C GLY A 146 -4.26 -3.86 -5.81
N VAL A 147 -2.94 -3.66 -5.76
CA VAL A 147 -2.31 -2.35 -5.99
C VAL A 147 -2.31 -2.02 -7.49
N ALA A 148 -2.39 -2.99 -8.39
CA ALA A 148 -2.48 -2.72 -9.82
C ALA A 148 -3.93 -2.33 -10.24
N PRO A 149 -4.13 -1.58 -11.34
CA PRO A 149 -5.47 -1.31 -11.85
C PRO A 149 -6.16 -2.59 -12.31
N SER A 150 -7.50 -2.58 -12.34
CA SER A 150 -8.29 -3.72 -12.79
C SER A 150 -8.38 -3.74 -14.31
N ASN A 151 -8.08 -4.87 -14.95
CA ASN A 151 -8.53 -5.12 -16.31
C ASN A 151 -9.98 -5.61 -16.25
N VAL A 152 -10.90 -4.92 -16.93
CA VAL A 152 -12.34 -5.25 -16.87
C VAL A 152 -12.67 -6.66 -17.36
N ALA A 153 -11.85 -7.26 -18.22
CA ALA A 153 -12.05 -8.62 -18.74
C ALA A 153 -11.42 -9.72 -17.86
N GLN A 154 -10.91 -9.38 -16.68
CA GLN A 154 -10.15 -10.29 -15.79
C GLN A 154 -10.55 -10.09 -14.32
N PRO A 155 -10.15 -10.98 -13.39
CA PRO A 155 -10.28 -10.70 -11.96
C PRO A 155 -9.62 -9.36 -11.60
N GLY A 156 -10.41 -8.45 -11.02
CA GLY A 156 -9.94 -7.11 -10.70
C GLY A 156 -9.22 -7.02 -9.36
N ALA A 157 -8.78 -5.81 -9.01
CA ALA A 157 -8.07 -5.49 -7.78
C ALA A 157 -8.86 -5.88 -6.51
N PHE A 158 -10.19 -5.83 -6.58
CA PHE A 158 -11.09 -6.15 -5.47
C PHE A 158 -11.66 -7.57 -5.55
N PHE A 159 -11.14 -8.41 -6.44
CA PHE A 159 -11.55 -9.81 -6.51
C PHE A 159 -11.28 -10.52 -5.18
N ASN A 160 -12.28 -11.23 -4.66
CA ASN A 160 -12.16 -12.01 -3.44
C ASN A 160 -12.80 -13.38 -3.65
N VAL A 161 -12.02 -14.45 -3.55
CA VAL A 161 -12.48 -15.83 -3.76
C VAL A 161 -13.64 -16.19 -2.82
N ARG A 162 -13.66 -15.65 -1.59
CA ARG A 162 -14.74 -15.89 -0.62
C ARG A 162 -16.08 -15.26 -1.05
N GLY A 163 -16.03 -14.21 -1.88
CA GLY A 163 -17.19 -13.53 -2.44
C GLY A 163 -17.57 -14.01 -3.84
N THR A 164 -17.38 -15.30 -4.14
CA THR A 164 -17.67 -15.87 -5.48
C THR A 164 -18.48 -17.15 -5.39
N LEU A 165 -19.22 -17.46 -6.46
CA LEU A 165 -19.94 -18.72 -6.61
C LEU A 165 -19.36 -19.53 -7.78
N PRO A 166 -19.42 -20.87 -7.77
CA PRO A 166 -19.17 -21.66 -8.96
C PRO A 166 -20.12 -21.24 -10.09
N ALA A 167 -19.59 -21.13 -11.31
CA ALA A 167 -20.38 -20.82 -12.50
C ALA A 167 -20.27 -21.93 -13.55
N GLY A 168 -21.40 -22.20 -14.20
CA GLY A 168 -21.43 -22.95 -15.46
C GLY A 168 -21.38 -21.99 -16.66
N LEU A 169 -21.80 -22.49 -17.82
CA LEU A 169 -21.92 -21.68 -19.04
C LEU A 169 -23.17 -20.80 -19.07
N GLU A 170 -24.15 -21.12 -18.23
CA GLU A 170 -25.41 -20.39 -18.09
C GLU A 170 -25.25 -19.14 -17.24
N TYR A 171 -26.22 -18.23 -17.34
CA TYR A 171 -26.32 -17.07 -16.46
C TYR A 171 -26.63 -17.45 -15.01
N ALA A 172 -26.33 -16.55 -14.08
CA ALA A 172 -26.63 -16.77 -12.67
C ALA A 172 -28.15 -16.87 -12.45
N SER A 173 -28.58 -17.98 -11.85
CA SER A 173 -29.97 -18.17 -11.40
C SER A 173 -30.40 -17.07 -10.41
N PRO A 174 -31.70 -16.83 -10.21
CA PRO A 174 -32.18 -15.84 -9.24
C PRO A 174 -31.64 -16.06 -7.82
N LYS A 175 -31.49 -17.33 -7.39
CA LYS A 175 -30.90 -17.68 -6.09
C LYS A 175 -29.41 -17.33 -6.02
N GLN A 176 -28.66 -17.57 -7.09
CA GLN A 176 -27.24 -17.17 -7.18
C GLN A 176 -27.11 -15.64 -7.23
N LYS A 177 -27.98 -14.93 -7.95
CA LYS A 177 -28.01 -13.48 -8.00
C LYS A 177 -28.20 -12.86 -6.61
N ARG A 178 -29.19 -13.33 -5.84
CA ARG A 178 -29.37 -12.88 -4.44
C ARG A 178 -28.13 -13.07 -3.58
N ARG A 179 -27.40 -14.19 -3.76
CA ARG A 179 -26.12 -14.42 -3.07
C ARG A 179 -25.01 -13.49 -3.54
N LEU A 180 -24.95 -13.20 -4.84
CA LEU A 180 -23.99 -12.25 -5.40
C LEU A 180 -24.26 -10.83 -4.93
N ASP A 181 -25.53 -10.44 -4.76
CA ASP A 181 -25.90 -9.16 -4.17
C ASP A 181 -25.38 -9.04 -2.72
N MET A 182 -25.55 -10.09 -1.90
CA MET A 182 -24.98 -10.14 -0.55
C MET A 182 -23.44 -10.07 -0.59
N PHE A 183 -22.79 -10.79 -1.50
CA PHE A 183 -21.33 -10.72 -1.65
C PHE A 183 -20.86 -9.36 -2.13
N GLY A 184 -21.60 -8.71 -3.03
CA GLY A 184 -21.33 -7.36 -3.50
C GLY A 184 -21.46 -6.32 -2.40
N TRP A 185 -22.43 -6.47 -1.49
CA TRP A 185 -22.54 -5.61 -0.32
C TRP A 185 -21.33 -5.75 0.62
N VAL A 186 -20.91 -6.98 0.94
CA VAL A 186 -19.80 -7.25 1.87
C VAL A 186 -18.43 -6.94 1.26
N TYR A 187 -18.16 -7.46 0.07
CA TYR A 187 -16.83 -7.42 -0.55
C TYR A 187 -16.69 -6.27 -1.56
N GLY A 188 -17.79 -5.86 -2.19
CA GLY A 188 -17.79 -4.88 -3.28
C GLY A 188 -17.70 -5.53 -4.66
N CYS A 189 -17.87 -4.70 -5.69
CA CYS A 189 -17.60 -5.08 -7.07
C CYS A 189 -16.15 -5.57 -7.22
N HIS A 190 -15.94 -6.72 -7.86
CA HIS A 190 -14.59 -7.28 -8.05
C HIS A 190 -13.66 -6.38 -8.90
N THR A 191 -14.23 -5.50 -9.74
CA THR A 191 -13.48 -4.58 -10.62
C THR A 191 -13.15 -3.26 -9.93
N CYS A 192 -14.15 -2.48 -9.50
CA CYS A 192 -13.94 -1.12 -8.96
C CYS A 192 -14.08 -1.02 -7.43
N GLY A 193 -14.52 -2.08 -6.76
CA GLY A 193 -14.72 -2.10 -5.33
C GLY A 193 -16.01 -1.43 -4.84
N ARG A 194 -16.86 -0.87 -5.70
CA ARG A 194 -18.12 -0.25 -5.25
C ARG A 194 -18.95 -1.24 -4.42
N ARG A 195 -19.37 -0.80 -3.23
CA ARG A 195 -20.31 -1.52 -2.34
C ARG A 195 -21.65 -0.81 -2.37
N GLN A 196 -22.71 -1.55 -2.66
CA GLN A 196 -24.09 -1.08 -2.67
C GLN A 196 -25.00 -2.25 -2.28
N MET A 197 -26.26 -1.95 -1.94
CA MET A 197 -27.23 -2.99 -1.65
C MET A 197 -27.92 -3.40 -2.96
N GLY A 198 -27.78 -4.67 -3.34
CA GLY A 198 -28.37 -5.21 -4.57
C GLY A 198 -27.75 -4.67 -5.87
N ASP A 199 -28.33 -5.13 -6.98
CA ASP A 199 -27.99 -4.72 -8.34
C ASP A 199 -26.58 -5.13 -8.84
N TYR A 200 -26.09 -6.27 -8.34
CA TYR A 200 -24.91 -6.90 -8.91
C TYR A 200 -25.28 -7.86 -10.02
N VAL A 201 -24.46 -7.83 -11.07
CA VAL A 201 -24.44 -8.84 -12.13
C VAL A 201 -23.50 -9.96 -11.69
N GLY A 202 -23.88 -11.20 -11.97
CA GLY A 202 -22.99 -12.34 -11.84
C GLY A 202 -22.06 -12.43 -13.03
N ASP A 203 -20.94 -11.72 -12.96
CA ASP A 203 -19.93 -11.74 -14.02
C ASP A 203 -19.17 -13.07 -14.02
N HIS A 204 -19.05 -13.69 -15.20
CA HIS A 204 -18.29 -14.92 -15.39
C HIS A 204 -16.80 -14.61 -15.46
N MET A 205 -16.03 -15.20 -14.54
CA MET A 205 -14.58 -15.08 -14.55
C MET A 205 -13.90 -16.46 -14.67
N PRO A 206 -13.10 -16.73 -15.72
CA PRO A 206 -12.91 -15.88 -16.91
C PRO A 206 -14.20 -15.74 -17.75
N PRO A 207 -14.31 -14.71 -18.63
CA PRO A 207 -15.48 -14.54 -19.50
C PRO A 207 -15.73 -15.76 -20.37
N ARG A 208 -17.00 -16.05 -20.70
CA ARG A 208 -17.40 -17.26 -21.43
C ARG A 208 -16.63 -17.45 -22.74
N LYS A 209 -16.45 -16.39 -23.54
CA LYS A 209 -15.67 -16.43 -24.79
C LYS A 209 -14.25 -16.97 -24.55
N VAL A 210 -13.59 -16.43 -23.52
CA VAL A 210 -12.24 -16.84 -23.10
C VAL A 210 -12.23 -18.27 -22.56
N ALA A 211 -13.21 -18.65 -21.75
CA ALA A 211 -13.31 -20.00 -21.21
C ALA A 211 -13.48 -21.05 -22.33
N VAL A 212 -14.33 -20.78 -23.32
CA VAL A 212 -14.55 -21.64 -24.49
C VAL A 212 -13.26 -21.75 -25.32
N GLU A 213 -12.60 -20.64 -25.60
CA GLU A 213 -11.34 -20.62 -26.34
C GLU A 213 -10.22 -21.39 -25.62
N MET A 214 -10.08 -21.18 -24.31
CA MET A 214 -9.14 -21.94 -23.49
C MET A 214 -9.44 -23.44 -23.52
N SER A 215 -10.72 -23.83 -23.47
CA SER A 215 -11.14 -25.24 -23.56
C SER A 215 -10.93 -25.87 -24.94
N ARG A 216 -10.79 -25.08 -26.02
CA ARG A 216 -10.52 -25.60 -27.38
C ARG A 216 -9.07 -26.08 -27.60
N ARG A 217 -8.14 -25.74 -26.69
CA ARG A 217 -6.74 -26.20 -26.77
C ARG A 217 -6.69 -27.73 -26.81
N TRP A 218 -5.98 -28.28 -27.80
CA TRP A 218 -5.99 -29.72 -28.10
C TRP A 218 -5.63 -30.59 -26.89
N TRP A 219 -4.60 -30.22 -26.12
CA TRP A 219 -4.16 -30.96 -24.94
C TRP A 219 -5.19 -30.95 -23.80
N ARG A 220 -5.99 -29.88 -23.67
CA ARG A 220 -7.10 -29.85 -22.69
C ARG A 220 -8.25 -30.73 -23.11
N ARG A 221 -8.53 -30.79 -24.42
CA ARG A 221 -9.52 -31.72 -24.99
C ARG A 221 -9.10 -33.16 -24.75
N LEU A 222 -7.84 -33.50 -25.04
CA LEU A 222 -7.28 -34.83 -24.83
C LEU A 222 -7.37 -35.27 -23.35
N LEU A 223 -7.08 -34.36 -22.42
CA LEU A 223 -7.10 -34.64 -20.98
C LEU A 223 -8.48 -34.42 -20.33
N GLY A 224 -9.53 -34.07 -21.08
CA GLY A 224 -10.86 -33.78 -20.53
C GLY A 224 -10.93 -32.58 -19.57
N ILE A 225 -9.92 -31.70 -19.55
CA ILE A 225 -9.81 -30.62 -18.57
C ILE A 225 -10.69 -29.43 -18.97
N ARG A 226 -11.82 -29.27 -18.28
CA ARG A 226 -12.71 -28.10 -18.41
C ARG A 226 -12.19 -26.90 -17.62
N VAL A 227 -12.35 -25.69 -18.17
CA VAL A 227 -12.00 -24.44 -17.47
C VAL A 227 -13.06 -24.16 -16.41
N LYS A 228 -12.64 -24.05 -15.15
CA LYS A 228 -13.53 -23.69 -14.04
C LYS A 228 -13.84 -22.19 -14.11
N GLN A 229 -15.12 -21.85 -14.27
CA GLN A 229 -15.60 -20.47 -14.18
C GLN A 229 -16.22 -20.19 -12.81
N ARG A 230 -16.22 -18.92 -12.41
CA ARG A 230 -16.87 -18.46 -11.18
C ARG A 230 -17.69 -17.20 -11.45
N PHE A 231 -18.81 -17.07 -10.77
CA PHE A 231 -19.56 -15.83 -10.71
C PHE A 231 -18.92 -14.90 -9.68
N THR A 232 -18.69 -13.67 -10.09
CA THR A 232 -18.16 -12.61 -9.25
C THR A 232 -19.14 -11.43 -9.25
N PRO A 233 -19.33 -10.73 -8.11
CA PRO A 233 -20.24 -9.60 -8.05
C PRO A 233 -19.63 -8.42 -8.83
N GLN A 234 -20.34 -7.95 -9.86
CA GLN A 234 -19.94 -6.81 -10.66
C GLN A 234 -21.07 -5.77 -10.74
N CYS A 235 -20.76 -4.49 -10.54
CA CYS A 235 -21.77 -3.44 -10.67
C CYS A 235 -22.12 -3.18 -12.14
N ARG A 236 -23.34 -2.69 -12.42
CA ARG A 236 -23.78 -2.39 -13.80
C ARG A 236 -22.82 -1.50 -14.60
N PRO A 237 -22.24 -0.40 -14.04
CA PRO A 237 -21.29 0.42 -14.80
C PRO A 237 -20.06 -0.38 -15.26
N CYS A 238 -19.46 -1.18 -14.37
CA CYS A 238 -18.31 -2.01 -14.74
C CYS A 238 -18.69 -3.10 -15.75
N SER A 239 -19.88 -3.70 -15.62
CA SER A 239 -20.37 -4.72 -16.56
C SER A 239 -20.61 -4.15 -17.96
N SER A 240 -21.15 -2.92 -18.06
CA SER A 240 -21.28 -2.23 -19.34
C SER A 240 -19.92 -1.97 -20.00
N ILE A 241 -18.93 -1.46 -19.23
CA ILE A 241 -17.57 -1.22 -19.72
C ILE A 241 -16.92 -2.52 -20.18
N GLN A 242 -17.05 -3.59 -19.40
CA GLN A 242 -16.53 -4.90 -19.75
C GLN A 242 -17.16 -5.43 -21.05
N SER A 243 -18.47 -5.31 -21.20
CA SER A 243 -19.18 -5.75 -22.41
C SER A 243 -18.71 -4.99 -23.66
N ALA A 244 -18.44 -3.69 -23.54
CA ALA A 244 -17.84 -2.90 -24.62
C ALA A 244 -16.39 -3.33 -24.90
N ALA A 245 -15.57 -3.54 -23.85
CA ALA A 245 -14.18 -3.97 -23.96
C ALA A 245 -14.06 -5.33 -24.67
N VAL A 246 -14.87 -6.31 -24.26
CA VAL A 246 -14.86 -7.67 -24.82
C VAL A 246 -15.34 -7.70 -26.27
N ARG A 247 -16.35 -6.89 -26.62
CA ARG A 247 -16.84 -6.80 -28.01
C ARG A 247 -15.81 -6.16 -28.94
N SER A 248 -15.10 -5.14 -28.46
CA SER A 248 -14.09 -4.41 -29.24
C SER A 248 -12.69 -5.01 -29.16
N ASP A 249 -12.53 -6.12 -28.43
CA ASP A 249 -11.24 -6.74 -28.11
C ASP A 249 -10.20 -5.75 -27.54
N ARG A 250 -10.67 -4.77 -26.76
CA ARG A 250 -9.83 -3.74 -26.18
C ARG A 250 -9.52 -4.03 -24.73
N ARG A 251 -8.27 -3.76 -24.36
CA ARG A 251 -7.84 -3.72 -22.96
C ARG A 251 -8.29 -2.41 -22.33
N ILE A 252 -9.27 -2.48 -21.43
CA ILE A 252 -9.71 -1.32 -20.63
C ILE A 252 -9.29 -1.52 -19.18
N LEU A 253 -8.59 -0.52 -18.63
CA LEU A 253 -8.15 -0.48 -17.24
C LEU A 253 -9.07 0.43 -16.41
N VAL A 254 -9.40 -0.03 -15.20
CA VAL A 254 -10.09 0.76 -14.18
C VAL A 254 -9.12 1.03 -13.05
N TYR A 255 -8.89 2.30 -12.77
CA TYR A 255 -8.03 2.78 -11.69
C TYR A 255 -8.86 3.06 -10.42
N HIS A 256 -8.23 2.91 -9.26
CA HIS A 256 -8.93 2.86 -7.97
C HIS A 256 -8.44 3.93 -6.98
N TYR A 257 -8.07 5.11 -7.49
CA TYR A 257 -7.48 6.20 -6.69
C TYR A 257 -8.34 6.60 -5.49
N LEU A 258 -9.66 6.59 -5.64
CA LEU A 258 -10.61 7.02 -4.61
C LEU A 258 -11.33 5.85 -3.93
N SER A 259 -11.06 4.61 -4.32
CA SER A 259 -11.69 3.43 -3.72
C SER A 259 -10.99 3.04 -2.41
N LEU A 260 -11.07 3.93 -1.42
CA LEU A 260 -10.39 3.78 -0.14
C LEU A 260 -10.83 2.52 0.61
N ARG A 261 -9.87 1.97 1.35
CA ARG A 261 -9.93 0.71 2.10
C ARG A 261 -9.01 0.81 3.30
N ARG A 262 -9.24 -0.04 4.30
CA ARG A 262 -8.43 -0.10 5.53
C ARG A 262 -6.92 -0.12 5.26
N TYR A 263 -6.46 -0.91 4.29
CA TYR A 263 -5.04 -0.99 3.95
C TYR A 263 -4.43 0.31 3.38
N HIS A 264 -5.23 1.30 2.94
CA HIS A 264 -4.68 2.61 2.56
C HIS A 264 -4.22 3.41 3.78
N ALA A 265 -4.67 3.07 4.99
CA ALA A 265 -4.20 3.66 6.23
C ALA A 265 -2.83 3.11 6.68
N THR A 266 -2.19 2.22 5.91
CA THR A 266 -0.90 1.60 6.28
C THR A 266 0.15 2.63 6.68
N GLY A 267 0.31 3.73 5.90
CA GLY A 267 1.27 4.79 6.23
C GLY A 267 0.99 5.48 7.56
N ALA A 268 -0.28 5.75 7.89
CA ALA A 268 -0.65 6.35 9.17
C ALA A 268 -0.48 5.36 10.34
N VAL A 269 -0.88 4.09 10.15
CA VAL A 269 -0.75 3.05 11.18
C VAL A 269 0.72 2.73 11.47
N LEU A 270 1.58 2.76 10.46
CA LEU A 270 3.03 2.61 10.63
C LEU A 270 3.59 3.64 11.61
N GLU A 271 3.13 4.88 11.53
CA GLU A 271 3.52 5.95 12.46
C GLU A 271 2.90 5.80 13.86
N VAL A 272 1.68 5.26 13.97
CA VAL A 272 1.16 4.89 15.29
C VAL A 272 2.06 3.84 15.95
N VAL A 273 2.50 2.84 15.18
CA VAL A 273 3.36 1.76 15.68
C VAL A 273 4.75 2.29 16.08
N SER A 274 5.31 3.27 15.35
CA SER A 274 6.60 3.87 15.68
C SER A 274 6.56 4.71 16.96
N LEU A 275 5.39 5.23 17.34
CA LEU A 275 5.17 6.00 18.57
C LEU A 275 4.92 5.13 19.82
N LEU A 276 4.72 3.81 19.68
CA LEU A 276 4.44 2.95 20.84
C LEU A 276 5.68 2.80 21.74
N PRO A 277 5.50 2.87 23.09
CA PRO A 277 6.57 2.60 24.04
C PRO A 277 7.14 1.20 23.80
N GLY A 278 8.46 1.09 23.64
CA GLY A 278 9.14 -0.18 23.38
C GLY A 278 9.58 -0.43 21.93
N HIS A 279 9.19 0.40 20.97
CA HIS A 279 9.80 0.35 19.64
C HIS A 279 11.32 0.59 19.71
N GLY A 280 11.75 1.54 20.56
CA GLY A 280 13.16 1.78 20.86
C GLY A 280 13.87 0.64 21.60
N MET A 281 13.12 -0.25 22.27
CA MET A 281 13.71 -1.44 22.93
C MET A 281 14.15 -2.49 21.90
N LEU A 282 13.39 -2.63 20.80
CA LEU A 282 13.80 -3.44 19.65
C LEU A 282 15.01 -2.84 18.92
N ASP A 283 15.06 -1.51 18.80
CA ASP A 283 16.23 -0.80 18.26
C ASP A 283 17.46 -1.02 19.16
N GLY A 284 17.30 -0.94 20.48
CA GLY A 284 18.36 -1.18 21.46
C GLY A 284 18.89 -2.62 21.46
N LEU A 285 18.02 -3.63 21.35
CA LEU A 285 18.42 -5.05 21.29
C LEU A 285 19.19 -5.38 20.00
N ILE A 286 18.84 -4.76 18.88
CA ILE A 286 19.55 -4.94 17.61
C ILE A 286 20.88 -4.19 17.62
N HIS A 287 20.92 -2.95 18.12
CA HIS A 287 22.18 -2.21 18.24
C HIS A 287 23.18 -2.89 19.18
N GLN A 288 22.73 -3.48 20.30
CA GLN A 288 23.59 -4.25 21.18
C GLN A 288 24.18 -5.50 20.52
N ASN A 289 23.41 -6.21 19.68
CA ASN A 289 23.89 -7.40 18.99
C ASN A 289 24.78 -7.09 17.78
N VAL A 290 24.47 -6.06 16.99
CA VAL A 290 25.32 -5.63 15.86
C VAL A 290 26.65 -5.07 16.35
N GLY A 291 26.64 -4.30 17.46
CA GLY A 291 27.85 -3.84 18.12
C GLY A 291 28.75 -5.00 18.55
N ARG A 292 28.17 -6.02 19.20
CA ARG A 292 28.89 -7.20 19.70
C ARG A 292 29.52 -8.04 18.58
N VAL A 293 28.84 -8.21 17.44
CA VAL A 293 29.38 -8.88 16.25
C VAL A 293 30.52 -8.07 15.62
N SER A 294 30.39 -6.73 15.52
CA SER A 294 31.44 -5.88 14.96
C SER A 294 32.72 -5.87 15.82
N THR A 295 32.59 -5.95 17.15
CA THR A 295 33.73 -6.05 18.07
C THR A 295 34.40 -7.42 18.01
N TRP A 296 33.63 -8.49 17.75
CA TRP A 296 34.17 -9.83 17.60
C TRP A 296 35.03 -9.96 16.34
N TRP A 297 34.57 -9.46 15.19
CA TRP A 297 35.36 -9.41 13.96
C TRP A 297 36.63 -8.55 14.09
N ARG A 298 36.57 -7.43 14.83
CA ARG A 298 37.73 -6.58 15.09
C ARG A 298 38.77 -7.18 16.04
N ARG A 299 38.38 -8.11 16.92
CA ARG A 299 39.32 -8.90 17.74
C ARG A 299 39.96 -10.03 16.94
N LYS A 300 39.17 -10.71 16.09
CA LYS A 300 39.70 -11.82 15.27
C LYS A 300 40.73 -11.34 14.23
N GLY A 301 40.45 -10.23 13.54
CA GLY A 301 41.40 -9.65 12.58
C GLY A 301 42.66 -9.04 13.20
N ARG A 302 42.70 -8.83 14.52
CA ARG A 302 43.91 -8.40 15.23
C ARG A 302 44.77 -9.57 15.70
N ALA A 303 44.16 -10.72 15.98
CA ALA A 303 44.86 -11.94 16.37
C ALA A 303 45.57 -12.66 15.20
N GLU A 304 45.18 -12.35 13.95
CA GLU A 304 45.80 -12.92 12.74
C GLU A 304 46.92 -12.03 12.16
N GLY A 305 47.18 -10.85 12.74
CA GLY A 305 48.22 -9.92 12.29
C GLY A 305 49.56 -10.00 13.04
N ASP A 306 49.64 -10.76 14.13
CA ASP A 306 50.84 -10.88 14.99
C ASP A 306 51.69 -12.14 14.68
N TRP A 307 51.56 -12.72 13.47
CA TRP A 307 52.34 -13.86 12.98
C TRP A 307 53.13 -13.54 11.70
N GLN A 308 53.66 -12.32 11.57
CA GLN A 308 54.69 -11.95 10.61
C GLN A 308 55.82 -11.20 11.33
#